data_AF-E6N3H8-F1
#
_entry.id   AF-E6N3H8-F1
#
_cell.length_a   1.000
_cell.length_b   1.000
_cell.length_c   1.000
_cell.angle_alpha   90.00
_cell.angle_beta   90.00
_cell.angle_gamma   90.00
#
_symmetry.space_group_name_H-M   'P 1'
#
loop_
_entity.id
_entity.type
_entity.pdbx_description
1 polymer ?
#
loop_
_entity_poly.entity_id
_entity_poly.type
_entity_poly.pdbx_seq_one_letter_code
_entity_poly.pdbx_strand_id
1 'polypeptide(L)'
;MGWVLDGSSSYYVVNLVSGEVIDLEVHVKKGLRQTSQRHGNVAVVKVNGHSATLETHQVKRGLPRKPATKITLTIPCQKTSRTVELVFTGKSVEELEELRKCFPSIRCH
;
A
#
# COMPACT_ATOMS: atom_id res chain seq x y z
N MET A 1 -5.62 -0.73 22.66
CA MET A 1 -5.16 0.45 21.90
C MET A 1 -5.40 0.15 20.42
N GLY A 2 -6.52 0.64 19.88
CA GLY A 2 -6.93 0.42 18.49
C GLY A 2 -6.39 1.48 17.55
N TRP A 3 -6.49 1.24 16.24
CA TRP A 3 -6.25 2.27 15.23
C TRP A 3 -7.44 3.22 15.14
N VAL A 4 -7.17 4.49 14.92
CA VAL A 4 -8.20 5.45 14.48
C VAL A 4 -7.89 5.79 13.02
N LEU A 5 -8.84 5.53 12.12
CA LEU A 5 -8.74 5.98 10.73
C LEU A 5 -8.88 7.52 10.74
N ASP A 6 -7.79 8.21 10.42
CA ASP A 6 -7.73 9.69 10.38
C ASP A 6 -8.20 10.20 9.00
N GLY A 7 -8.06 9.38 7.95
CA GLY A 7 -8.57 9.67 6.61
C GLY A 7 -8.37 8.52 5.63
N SER A 8 -9.21 8.47 4.59
CA SER A 8 -9.12 7.49 3.50
C SER A 8 -9.47 8.12 2.15
N SER A 9 -8.82 7.65 1.09
CA SER A 9 -9.17 8.01 -0.28
C SER A 9 -8.95 6.81 -1.21
N SER A 10 -9.79 6.69 -2.21
CA SER A 10 -9.72 5.60 -3.19
C SER A 10 -9.63 6.18 -4.59
N TYR A 11 -8.70 5.63 -5.37
CA TYR A 11 -8.39 6.00 -6.73
C TYR A 11 -8.33 4.72 -7.58
N TYR A 12 -8.41 4.90 -8.89
CA TYR A 12 -8.03 3.85 -9.83
C TYR A 12 -7.01 4.42 -10.81
N VAL A 13 -6.02 3.61 -11.15
CA VAL A 13 -5.02 3.92 -12.17
C VAL A 13 -5.26 2.99 -13.33
N VAL A 14 -5.27 3.53 -14.54
CA VAL A 14 -5.39 2.75 -15.77
C VAL A 14 -4.05 2.76 -16.47
N ASN A 15 -3.48 1.57 -16.71
CA ASN A 15 -2.36 1.43 -17.60
C ASN A 15 -2.84 1.58 -19.04
N LEU A 16 -2.41 2.65 -19.71
CA LEU A 16 -2.86 2.97 -21.08
C LEU A 16 -2.34 1.96 -22.12
N VAL A 17 -1.28 1.21 -21.81
CA VAL A 17 -0.69 0.21 -22.71
C VAL A 17 -1.37 -1.16 -22.53
N SER A 18 -1.47 -1.64 -21.29
CA SER A 18 -2.05 -2.97 -21.02
C SER A 18 -3.58 -2.95 -20.85
N GLY A 19 -4.18 -1.77 -20.68
CA GLY A 19 -5.60 -1.61 -20.35
C GLY A 19 -5.94 -2.08 -18.94
N GLU A 20 -4.93 -2.40 -18.11
CA GLU A 20 -5.14 -2.87 -16.75
C GLU A 20 -5.63 -1.74 -15.85
N VAL A 21 -6.63 -2.05 -15.01
CA VAL A 21 -7.14 -1.17 -13.98
C VAL A 21 -6.59 -1.63 -12.63
N ILE A 22 -5.81 -0.76 -12.00
CA ILE A 22 -5.21 -0.95 -10.69
C ILE A 22 -5.98 -0.09 -9.69
N ASP A 23 -6.54 -0.71 -8.66
CA ASP A 23 -7.17 0.04 -7.58
C ASP A 23 -6.08 0.53 -6.61
N LEU A 24 -6.18 1.78 -6.19
CA LEU A 24 -5.29 2.42 -5.23
C LEU A 24 -6.10 2.96 -4.06
N GLU A 25 -5.87 2.43 -2.87
CA GLU A 25 -6.42 2.99 -1.63
C GLU A 25 -5.30 3.64 -0.82
N VAL A 26 -5.59 4.81 -0.27
CA VAL A 26 -4.70 5.55 0.62
C VAL A 26 -5.38 5.67 1.96
N HIS A 27 -4.74 5.15 3.01
CA HIS A 27 -5.24 5.26 4.38
C HIS A 27 -4.25 6.02 5.25
N VAL A 28 -4.74 6.95 6.04
CA VAL A 28 -3.97 7.60 7.12
C VAL A 28 -4.56 7.13 8.43
N LYS A 29 -3.75 6.45 9.23
CA LYS A 29 -4.15 5.92 10.54
C LYS A 29 -3.38 6.62 11.65
N LYS A 30 -4.07 6.99 12.72
CA LYS A 30 -3.47 7.55 13.94
C LYS A 30 -3.27 6.45 14.97
N GLY A 31 -2.08 6.40 15.56
CA GLY A 31 -1.68 5.40 16.57
C GLY A 31 -0.36 4.73 16.24
N LEU A 32 0.57 4.69 17.21
CA LEU A 32 1.86 4.04 17.08
C LEU A 32 1.73 2.56 17.47
N ARG A 33 1.36 1.71 16.52
CA ARG A 33 1.85 0.32 16.57
C ARG A 33 2.93 0.17 15.52
N GLN A 34 4.18 0.21 15.98
CA GLN A 34 5.23 -0.50 15.28
C GLN A 34 4.85 -1.98 15.26
N THR A 35 5.14 -2.64 14.15
CA THR A 35 4.92 -4.06 13.88
C THR A 35 3.49 -4.40 13.46
N SER A 36 3.34 -4.53 12.15
CA SER A 36 2.56 -5.62 11.58
C SER A 36 2.84 -6.89 12.38
N GLN A 37 1.78 -7.60 12.76
CA GLN A 37 1.91 -9.01 13.08
C GLN A 37 2.69 -9.65 11.93
N ARG A 38 3.85 -10.25 12.24
CA ARG A 38 4.75 -10.91 11.29
C ARG A 38 4.10 -12.17 10.68
N HIS A 39 2.99 -12.02 9.96
CA HIS A 39 2.32 -13.09 9.25
C HIS A 39 2.34 -12.76 7.76
N GLY A 40 3.41 -13.19 7.06
CA GLY A 40 3.55 -13.08 5.61
C GLY A 40 4.96 -12.70 5.13
N ASN A 41 5.14 -12.64 3.81
CA ASN A 41 6.32 -12.09 3.15
C ASN A 41 6.32 -10.57 3.29
N VAL A 42 6.79 -10.08 4.44
CA VAL A 42 6.96 -8.64 4.72
C VAL A 42 8.40 -8.25 4.41
N ALA A 43 8.61 -7.39 3.40
CA ALA A 43 9.91 -6.82 3.09
C ALA A 43 10.04 -5.42 3.70
N VAL A 44 11.16 -5.15 4.39
CA VAL A 44 11.49 -3.78 4.80
C VAL A 44 12.15 -3.07 3.62
N VAL A 45 11.58 -1.95 3.21
CA VAL A 45 12.04 -1.16 2.06
C VAL A 45 12.29 0.27 2.48
N LYS A 46 13.20 0.95 1.79
CA LYS A 46 13.39 2.40 1.94
C LYS A 46 12.57 3.12 0.88
N VAL A 47 11.70 4.02 1.32
CA VAL A 47 10.88 4.88 0.46
C VAL A 47 11.16 6.31 0.85
N ASN A 48 11.85 7.05 -0.03
CA ASN A 48 12.15 8.47 0.18
C ASN A 48 12.80 8.78 1.54
N GLY A 49 13.73 7.92 1.99
CA GLY A 49 14.41 8.07 3.29
C GLY A 49 13.63 7.54 4.50
N HIS A 50 12.37 7.13 4.33
CA HIS A 50 11.57 6.48 5.36
C HIS A 50 11.73 4.96 5.30
N SER A 51 11.84 4.32 6.47
CA SER A 51 11.69 2.87 6.58
C SER A 51 10.20 2.52 6.45
N ALA A 52 9.88 1.74 5.44
CA ALA A 52 8.53 1.28 5.14
C ALA A 52 8.48 -0.25 5.10
N THR A 53 7.30 -0.81 5.34
CA THR A 53 7.06 -2.25 5.15
C THR A 53 6.23 -2.47 3.91
N LEU A 54 6.64 -3.45 3.11
CA LEU A 54 5.95 -3.90 1.92
C LEU A 54 5.39 -5.29 2.19
N GLU A 55 4.10 -5.47 1.95
CA GLU A 55 3.43 -6.76 2.06
C GLU A 55 2.74 -7.07 0.73
N THR A 56 2.94 -8.28 0.22
CA THR A 56 2.35 -8.72 -1.05
C THR A 56 1.50 -9.96 -0.81
N HIS A 57 0.24 -9.92 -1.23
CA HIS A 57 -0.73 -11.01 -1.06
C HIS A 57 -1.48 -11.26 -2.35
N GLN A 58 -1.77 -12.53 -2.65
CA GLN A 58 -2.77 -12.85 -3.66
C GLN A 58 -4.16 -12.77 -3.05
N VAL A 59 -5.06 -12.05 -3.72
CA VAL A 59 -6.46 -11.88 -3.34
C VAL A 59 -7.36 -12.38 -4.46
N LYS A 60 -8.46 -13.05 -4.08
CA LYS A 60 -9.53 -13.39 -5.02
C LYS A 60 -10.49 -12.20 -5.09
N ARG A 61 -10.57 -11.52 -6.24
CA ARG A 61 -11.76 -10.69 -6.52
C ARG A 61 -12.91 -11.69 -6.79
N GLY A 62 -14.10 -11.44 -6.24
CA GLY A 62 -15.22 -12.40 -6.21
C GLY A 62 -15.51 -13.13 -7.54
N LEU A 63 -16.20 -14.28 -7.45
CA LEU A 63 -16.54 -15.12 -8.62
C LEU A 63 -17.23 -14.29 -9.71
N PRO A 64 -16.82 -14.36 -11.00
CA PRO A 64 -15.82 -15.23 -11.64
C PRO A 64 -14.50 -14.49 -11.97
N ARG A 65 -13.98 -13.62 -11.10
CA ARG A 65 -12.78 -12.81 -11.41
C ARG A 65 -11.46 -13.55 -11.12
N LYS A 66 -10.48 -13.33 -12.01
CA LYS A 66 -9.09 -13.83 -11.92
C LYS A 66 -8.41 -13.38 -10.61
N PRO A 67 -7.43 -14.14 -10.09
CA PRO A 67 -6.63 -13.71 -8.94
C PRO A 67 -5.99 -12.35 -9.21
N ALA A 68 -5.97 -11.51 -8.19
CA ALA A 68 -5.29 -10.22 -8.21
C ALA A 68 -4.19 -10.23 -7.15
N THR A 69 -3.14 -9.48 -7.39
CA THR A 69 -2.10 -9.17 -6.43
C THR A 69 -2.51 -7.90 -5.68
N LYS A 70 -2.42 -7.97 -4.36
CA LYS A 70 -2.54 -6.84 -3.45
C LYS A 70 -1.16 -6.52 -2.88
N ILE A 71 -0.67 -5.30 -3.10
CA ILE A 71 0.56 -4.79 -2.51
C ILE A 71 0.18 -3.70 -1.50
N THR A 72 0.62 -3.86 -0.26
CA THR A 72 0.43 -2.86 0.81
C THR A 72 1.78 -2.28 1.18
N LEU A 73 1.93 -0.97 1.00
CA LEU A 73 3.09 -0.20 1.46
C LEU A 73 2.70 0.60 2.69
N THR A 74 3.34 0.31 3.82
CA THR A 74 3.06 0.95 5.11
C THR A 74 4.23 1.82 5.52
N ILE A 75 3.97 3.11 5.69
CA ILE A 75 4.98 4.15 5.97
C ILE A 75 4.63 4.79 7.32
N PRO A 76 5.32 4.41 8.42
CA PRO A 76 5.15 5.05 9.71
C PRO A 76 5.87 6.40 9.77
N CYS A 77 5.18 7.42 10.27
CA CYS A 77 5.71 8.74 10.60
C CYS A 77 5.73 8.91 12.12
N GLN A 78 6.93 8.76 12.71
CA GLN A 78 7.10 8.83 14.17
C GLN A 78 6.77 10.21 14.74
N LYS A 79 7.11 11.29 14.01
CA LYS A 79 6.87 12.68 14.45
C LYS A 79 5.40 12.95 14.73
N THR A 80 4.51 12.50 13.84
CA THR A 80 3.08 12.75 13.95
C THR A 80 2.32 11.59 14.59
N SER A 81 3.00 10.49 14.94
CA SER A 81 2.36 9.25 15.40
C SER A 81 1.28 8.74 14.45
N ARG A 82 1.53 8.85 13.14
CA ARG A 82 0.62 8.41 12.08
C ARG A 82 1.29 7.39 11.18
N THR A 83 0.47 6.56 10.55
CA THR A 83 0.89 5.58 9.55
C THR A 83 0.12 5.83 8.27
N VAL A 84 0.84 5.96 7.15
CA VAL A 84 0.26 6.02 5.82
C VAL A 84 0.34 4.63 5.21
N GLU A 85 -0.80 4.09 4.76
CA GLU A 85 -0.85 2.86 3.98
C GLU A 85 -1.27 3.17 2.55
N LEU A 86 -0.47 2.74 1.58
CA LEU A 86 -0.84 2.70 0.18
C LEU A 86 -1.15 1.24 -0.19
N VAL A 87 -2.34 1.00 -0.71
CA VAL A 87 -2.82 -0.34 -1.04
C VAL A 87 -3.10 -0.39 -2.53
N PHE A 88 -2.36 -1.22 -3.24
CA PHE A 88 -2.50 -1.42 -4.67
C PHE A 88 -3.12 -2.78 -4.95
N THR A 89 -4.15 -2.84 -5.79
CA THR A 89 -4.75 -4.11 -6.20
C THR A 89 -4.87 -4.19 -7.72
N GLY A 90 -4.09 -5.07 -8.32
CA GLY A 90 -3.99 -5.27 -9.77
C GLY A 90 -3.75 -6.75 -10.11
N LYS A 91 -3.71 -7.09 -11.39
CA LYS A 91 -3.35 -8.43 -11.88
C LYS A 91 -1.83 -8.58 -12.00
N SER A 92 -1.13 -7.56 -12.47
CA SER A 92 0.32 -7.62 -12.76
C SER A 92 1.15 -7.18 -11.56
N VAL A 93 1.96 -8.09 -10.99
CA VAL A 93 2.90 -7.75 -9.89
C VAL A 93 3.93 -6.72 -10.35
N GLU A 94 4.40 -6.85 -11.59
CA GLU A 94 5.43 -5.97 -12.17
C GLU A 94 4.92 -4.54 -12.29
N GLU A 95 3.70 -4.35 -12.83
CA GLU A 95 3.09 -3.02 -12.93
C GLU A 95 2.84 -2.39 -11.55
N LEU A 96 2.44 -3.20 -10.56
CA LEU A 96 2.25 -2.71 -9.19
C LEU A 96 3.58 -2.26 -8.55
N GLU A 97 4.67 -2.99 -8.78
CA GLU A 97 6.01 -2.61 -8.31
C GLU A 97 6.56 -1.36 -9.01
N GLU A 98 6.26 -1.17 -10.30
CA GLU A 98 6.58 0.06 -11.01
C GLU A 98 5.79 1.25 -10.48
N LEU A 99 4.47 1.10 -10.34
CA LEU A 99 3.60 2.13 -9.78
C LEU A 99 4.05 2.55 -8.39
N ARG A 100 4.48 1.58 -7.56
CA ARG A 100 5.05 1.85 -6.22
C ARG A 100 6.24 2.81 -6.27
N LYS A 101 7.13 2.67 -7.27
CA LYS A 101 8.30 3.56 -7.44
C LYS A 101 7.89 4.97 -7.85
N CYS A 102 6.72 5.13 -8.47
CA CYS A 102 6.25 6.41 -8.98
C CYS A 102 5.65 7.34 -7.91
N PHE A 103 5.46 6.92 -6.66
CA PHE A 103 4.94 7.80 -5.59
C PHE A 103 6.05 8.74 -5.07
N PRO A 104 6.12 9.99 -5.57
CA PRO A 104 7.23 10.87 -5.28
C PRO A 104 6.96 11.58 -3.95
N SER A 105 7.83 11.32 -2.97
CA SER A 105 7.89 12.02 -1.67
C SER A 105 6.60 12.06 -0.84
N ILE A 106 6.36 11.02 -0.03
CA ILE A 106 5.55 11.21 1.18
C ILE A 106 6.42 11.98 2.17
N ARG A 107 6.10 13.25 2.42
CA ARG A 107 6.78 14.07 3.41
C ARG A 107 6.09 13.94 4.76
N CYS A 108 6.83 13.44 5.75
CA CYS A 108 6.44 13.46 7.16
C CYS A 108 6.85 14.85 7.72
N HIS A 109 5.90 15.80 7.70
CA HIS A 109 6.04 17.11 8.34
C HIS A 109 5.63 17.03 9.81
#